data_AF-A0A852RD28-F1
#
_entry.id   AF-A0A852RD28-F1
#
_cell.length_a   1.000
_cell.length_b   1.000
_cell.length_c   1.000
_cell.angle_alpha   90.00
_cell.angle_beta   90.00
_cell.angle_gamma   90.00
#
_symmetry.space_group_name_H-M   'P 1'
#
loop_
_entity.id
_entity.type
_entity.pdbx_description
1 polymer ?
#
loop_
_entity_poly.entity_id
_entity_poly.type
_entity_poly.pdbx_seq_one_letter_code
_entity_poly.pdbx_strand_id
1 'polypeptide(L)'
;MIALVPGVPALLPSYASLEDPVADLRAACLAAVAALGPRVRVVASGSSGERVAEALVAAVGGEVVADGESGLLVVGNGSAKRTEKAPGHFDERAEAFDASLRVSFDGIDPALAADLWADTDCLPGLPSLAEAEVTYDDAPYGVQYWVATWDVA
;
A
#
# COMPACT_ATOMS: atom_id res chain seq x y z
N MET A 1 -11.30 -11.44 -3.50
CA MET A 1 -11.15 -10.02 -3.11
C MET A 1 -9.69 -9.60 -3.30
N ILE A 2 -9.44 -8.32 -3.60
CA ILE A 2 -8.10 -7.72 -3.65
C ILE A 2 -8.03 -6.61 -2.61
N ALA A 3 -6.89 -6.48 -1.91
CA ALA A 3 -6.59 -5.32 -1.08
C ALA A 3 -5.24 -4.71 -1.47
N LEU A 4 -5.16 -3.39 -1.50
CA LEU A 4 -3.93 -2.61 -1.63
C LEU A 4 -3.59 -1.99 -0.26
N VAL A 5 -2.34 -2.13 0.18
CA VAL A 5 -1.80 -1.49 1.39
C VAL A 5 -0.40 -0.94 1.13
N PRO A 6 0.09 0.07 1.88
CA PRO A 6 1.44 0.59 1.69
C PRO A 6 2.49 -0.32 2.36
N GLY A 7 3.68 -0.39 1.75
CA GLY A 7 4.83 -1.15 2.27
C GLY A 7 5.65 -0.43 3.36
N VAL A 8 5.02 0.47 4.13
CA VAL A 8 5.73 1.36 5.06
C VAL A 8 6.19 0.63 6.34
N PRO A 9 7.47 0.71 6.74
CA PRO A 9 7.98 0.01 7.92
C PRO A 9 7.26 0.35 9.24
N ALA A 10 6.63 1.52 9.35
CA ALA A 10 5.84 1.91 10.52
C ALA A 10 4.68 0.93 10.81
N LEU A 11 4.23 0.16 9.82
CA LEU A 11 3.23 -0.89 9.98
C LEU A 11 3.77 -2.17 10.65
N LEU A 12 5.09 -2.31 10.82
CA LEU A 12 5.68 -3.47 11.46
C LEU A 12 5.50 -3.43 12.99
N PRO A 13 5.39 -4.59 13.66
CA PRO A 13 5.26 -4.67 15.12
C PRO A 13 6.41 -4.01 15.89
N SER A 14 7.61 -3.97 15.30
CA SER A 14 8.78 -3.33 15.91
C SER A 14 8.64 -1.82 16.08
N TYR A 15 7.67 -1.19 15.41
CA TYR A 15 7.35 0.23 15.54
C TYR A 15 6.07 0.49 16.35
N ALA A 16 5.45 -0.56 16.92
CA ALA A 16 4.36 -0.40 17.85
C ALA A 16 4.89 0.19 19.17
N SER A 17 4.74 1.50 19.32
CA SER A 17 5.11 2.26 20.52
C SER A 17 3.86 2.61 21.34
N LEU A 18 4.03 3.24 22.51
CA LEU A 18 2.89 3.76 23.30
C LEU A 18 2.04 4.76 22.51
N GLU A 19 2.67 5.50 21.58
CA GLU A 19 2.02 6.36 20.60
C GLU A 19 2.29 5.79 19.21
N ASP A 20 1.24 5.39 18.50
CA ASP A 20 1.34 4.84 17.15
C ASP A 20 1.19 5.95 16.12
N PRO A 21 2.28 6.36 15.43
CA PRO A 21 2.25 7.47 14.48
C PRO A 21 1.41 7.20 13.24
N VAL A 22 0.99 5.94 13.03
CA VAL A 22 0.19 5.51 11.87
C VAL A 22 -1.05 4.73 12.32
N ALA A 23 -1.62 5.05 13.49
CA ALA A 23 -2.75 4.30 14.06
C ALA A 23 -3.93 4.13 13.09
N ASP A 24 -4.38 5.22 12.46
CA ASP A 24 -5.51 5.17 11.51
C ASP A 24 -5.16 4.36 10.25
N LEU A 25 -3.95 4.55 9.71
CA LEU A 25 -3.46 3.76 8.58
C LEU A 25 -3.37 2.27 8.94
N ARG A 26 -2.86 1.94 10.12
CA ARG A 26 -2.74 0.55 10.60
C ARG A 26 -4.11 -0.08 10.77
N ALA A 27 -5.06 0.64 11.36
CA ALA A 27 -6.43 0.16 11.50
C ALA A 27 -7.08 -0.13 10.14
N ALA A 28 -6.91 0.77 9.16
CA ALA A 28 -7.37 0.56 7.80
C ALA A 28 -6.72 -0.67 7.15
N CYS A 29 -5.38 -0.80 7.23
CA CYS A 29 -4.65 -1.97 6.70
C CYS A 29 -5.16 -3.27 7.32
N LEU A 30 -5.32 -3.33 8.65
CA LEU A 30 -5.78 -4.53 9.34
C LEU A 30 -7.21 -4.89 8.91
N ALA A 31 -8.11 -3.92 8.77
CA ALA A 31 -9.46 -4.16 8.29
C ALA A 31 -9.48 -4.70 6.85
N ALA A 32 -8.71 -4.08 5.95
CA ALA A 32 -8.61 -4.49 4.55
C ALA A 32 -8.02 -5.90 4.41
N VAL A 33 -6.96 -6.23 5.17
CA VAL A 33 -6.34 -7.55 5.13
C VAL A 33 -7.25 -8.62 5.76
N ALA A 34 -7.97 -8.30 6.84
CA ALA A 34 -8.94 -9.23 7.44
C ALA A 34 -10.06 -9.61 6.46
N ALA A 35 -10.49 -8.68 5.60
CA ALA A 35 -11.53 -8.93 4.59
C ALA A 35 -11.10 -9.94 3.51
N LEU A 36 -9.79 -10.14 3.29
CA LEU A 36 -9.26 -11.13 2.34
C LEU A 36 -9.48 -12.59 2.78
N GLY A 37 -9.82 -12.82 4.05
CA GLY A 37 -9.96 -14.16 4.61
C GLY A 37 -8.64 -14.79 5.07
N PRO A 38 -8.65 -16.08 5.47
CA PRO A 38 -7.55 -16.68 6.21
C PRO A 38 -6.33 -17.03 5.35
N ARG A 39 -6.47 -17.16 4.02
CA ARG A 39 -5.40 -17.60 3.13
C ARG A 39 -5.07 -16.49 2.15
N VAL A 40 -3.99 -15.76 2.38
CA VAL A 40 -3.68 -14.56 1.62
C VAL A 40 -2.50 -14.82 0.68
N ARG A 41 -2.69 -14.57 -0.60
CA ARG A 41 -1.55 -14.48 -1.53
C ARG A 41 -1.01 -13.06 -1.52
N VAL A 42 0.30 -12.92 -1.35
CA VAL A 42 0.98 -11.61 -1.31
C VAL A 42 1.65 -11.32 -2.64
N VAL A 43 1.48 -10.07 -3.12
CA VAL A 43 2.21 -9.49 -4.25
C VAL A 43 2.85 -8.21 -3.76
N ALA A 44 4.16 -8.24 -3.56
CA ALA A 44 4.93 -7.12 -3.03
C ALA A 44 6.28 -7.02 -3.74
N SER A 45 6.84 -5.80 -3.76
CA SER A 45 8.19 -5.54 -4.26
C SER A 45 9.15 -5.40 -3.08
N GLY A 46 10.30 -6.07 -3.20
CA GLY A 46 11.39 -5.98 -2.22
C GLY A 46 11.09 -6.49 -0.80
N SER A 47 12.16 -6.65 -0.03
CA SER A 47 12.07 -7.25 1.31
C SER A 47 11.26 -6.45 2.34
N SER A 48 11.10 -5.14 2.15
CA SER A 48 10.32 -4.30 3.08
C SER A 48 8.81 -4.53 2.90
N GLY A 49 8.32 -4.51 1.66
CA GLY A 49 6.91 -4.72 1.35
C GLY A 49 6.45 -6.13 1.75
N GLU A 50 7.26 -7.15 1.44
CA GLU A 50 7.02 -8.54 1.83
C GLU A 50 6.82 -8.67 3.36
N ARG A 51 7.76 -8.12 4.14
CA ARG A 51 7.69 -8.14 5.61
C ARG A 51 6.45 -7.43 6.16
N VAL A 52 6.04 -6.31 5.55
CA VAL A 52 4.85 -5.57 5.97
C VAL A 52 3.60 -6.39 5.69
N ALA A 53 3.48 -6.95 4.49
CA ALA A 53 2.36 -7.82 4.14
C ALA A 53 2.26 -9.04 5.07
N GLU A 54 3.36 -9.76 5.29
CA GLU A 54 3.40 -10.91 6.19
C GLU A 54 2.98 -10.52 7.62
N ALA A 55 3.46 -9.39 8.12
CA ALA A 55 3.11 -8.91 9.45
C ALA A 55 1.61 -8.57 9.58
N LEU A 56 1.02 -7.93 8.56
CA LEU A 56 -0.40 -7.59 8.54
C LEU A 56 -1.26 -8.86 8.47
N VAL A 57 -0.90 -9.81 7.60
CA VAL A 57 -1.60 -11.11 7.48
C VAL A 57 -1.56 -11.88 8.80
N ALA A 58 -0.39 -11.97 9.44
CA ALA A 58 -0.24 -12.61 10.73
C ALA A 58 -1.05 -11.89 11.84
N ALA A 59 -1.09 -10.55 11.82
CA ALA A 59 -1.81 -9.76 12.83
C ALA A 59 -3.33 -9.98 12.81
N VAL A 60 -3.91 -10.31 11.65
CA VAL A 60 -5.33 -10.67 11.52
C VAL A 60 -5.58 -12.18 11.67
N GLY A 61 -4.56 -12.97 11.96
CA GLY A 61 -4.66 -14.42 12.11
C GLY A 61 -4.73 -15.21 10.79
N GLY A 62 -4.33 -14.60 9.68
CA GLY A 62 -4.23 -15.27 8.38
C GLY A 62 -2.87 -15.96 8.15
N GLU A 63 -2.77 -16.70 7.06
CA GLU A 63 -1.55 -17.33 6.56
C GLU A 63 -1.23 -16.85 5.13
N VAL A 64 0.05 -16.60 4.86
CA VAL A 64 0.52 -16.32 3.51
C VAL A 64 0.67 -17.62 2.74
N VAL A 65 0.06 -17.70 1.55
CA VAL A 65 0.05 -18.92 0.73
C VAL A 65 0.53 -18.63 -0.69
N ALA A 66 1.14 -19.63 -1.33
CA ALA A 66 1.53 -19.55 -2.74
C ALA A 66 0.34 -19.83 -3.68
N ASP A 67 -0.60 -20.67 -3.25
CA ASP A 67 -1.80 -21.04 -3.98
C ASP A 67 -2.99 -21.36 -3.05
N GLY A 68 -4.19 -21.37 -3.64
CA GLY A 68 -5.44 -21.65 -2.92
C GLY A 68 -5.80 -20.53 -1.95
N GLU A 69 -5.54 -19.29 -2.34
CA GLU A 69 -5.85 -18.09 -1.59
C GLU A 69 -7.36 -17.78 -1.56
N SER A 70 -7.82 -17.19 -0.45
CA SER A 70 -9.13 -16.54 -0.34
C SER A 70 -9.11 -15.10 -0.85
N GLY A 71 -7.94 -14.45 -0.87
CA GLY A 71 -7.77 -13.09 -1.35
C GLY A 71 -6.32 -12.74 -1.67
N LEU A 72 -6.16 -11.65 -2.44
CA LEU A 72 -4.88 -11.13 -2.89
C LEU A 72 -4.56 -9.84 -2.13
N LEU A 73 -3.38 -9.80 -1.48
CA LEU A 73 -2.83 -8.59 -0.87
C LEU A 73 -1.73 -8.04 -1.78
N VAL A 74 -1.95 -6.85 -2.31
CA VAL A 74 -0.95 -6.10 -3.08
C VAL A 74 -0.34 -5.03 -2.20
N VAL A 75 0.99 -4.91 -2.26
CA VAL A 75 1.74 -3.87 -1.56
C VAL A 75 2.23 -2.83 -2.57
N GLY A 76 1.95 -1.56 -2.28
CA GLY A 76 2.48 -0.44 -3.06
C GLY A 76 2.03 0.91 -2.50
N ASN A 77 2.72 1.97 -2.89
CA ASN A 77 2.42 3.34 -2.48
C ASN A 77 2.78 4.35 -3.57
N GLY A 78 2.19 5.54 -3.48
CA GLY A 78 2.53 6.66 -4.35
C GLY A 78 3.88 7.27 -3.98
N SER A 79 4.11 8.50 -4.43
CA SER A 79 5.36 9.24 -4.25
C SER A 79 5.73 9.42 -2.77
N ALA A 80 7.04 9.47 -2.49
CA ALA A 80 7.61 9.76 -1.16
C ALA A 80 8.24 11.16 -1.09
N LYS A 81 7.73 12.09 -1.90
CA LYS A 81 8.28 13.44 -2.13
C LYS A 81 7.25 14.57 -2.07
N ARG A 82 6.14 14.38 -1.35
CA ARG A 82 5.01 15.35 -1.31
C ARG A 82 5.28 16.61 -0.47
N THR A 83 6.28 16.60 0.41
CA THR A 83 6.57 17.73 1.30
C THR A 83 8.07 17.90 1.52
N GLU A 84 8.50 19.07 2.02
CA GLU A 84 9.92 19.31 2.34
C GLU A 84 10.48 18.33 3.39
N LYS A 85 9.61 17.83 4.28
CA LYS A 85 9.96 16.88 5.33
C LYS A 85 9.83 15.42 4.88
N ALA A 86 9.41 15.18 3.64
CA ALA A 86 9.28 13.84 3.10
C ALA A 86 10.66 13.14 3.05
N PRO A 87 10.72 11.80 3.15
CA PRO A 87 11.97 11.06 3.09
C PRO A 87 12.81 11.38 1.85
N GLY A 88 12.16 11.56 0.70
CA GLY A 88 12.83 11.91 -0.56
C GLY A 88 12.99 13.42 -0.82
N HIS A 89 12.66 14.28 0.15
CA HIS A 89 12.48 15.74 0.00
C HIS A 89 11.40 16.11 -1.02
N PHE A 90 10.97 17.38 -1.02
CA PHE A 90 9.91 17.84 -1.91
C PHE A 90 10.32 17.76 -3.39
N ASP A 91 9.41 17.24 -4.21
CA ASP A 91 9.48 17.30 -5.68
C ASP A 91 8.12 17.75 -6.20
N GLU A 92 8.08 18.81 -7.00
CA GLU A 92 6.83 19.40 -7.51
C GLU A 92 6.02 18.43 -8.37
N ARG A 93 6.68 17.42 -8.96
CA ARG A 93 6.04 16.41 -9.81
C ARG A 93 5.20 15.41 -9.01
N ALA A 94 5.46 15.29 -7.71
CA ALA A 94 4.84 14.31 -6.82
C ALA A 94 3.31 14.36 -6.84
N GLU A 95 2.72 15.57 -6.80
CA GLU A 95 1.26 15.73 -6.78
C GLU A 95 0.59 15.18 -8.05
N ALA A 96 1.11 15.59 -9.21
CA ALA A 96 0.55 15.20 -10.49
C ALA A 96 0.73 13.69 -10.73
N PHE A 97 1.87 13.14 -10.29
CA PHE A 97 2.11 11.70 -10.34
C PHE A 97 1.08 10.93 -9.51
N ASP A 98 0.87 11.29 -8.24
CA ASP A 98 -0.09 10.60 -7.38
C ASP A 98 -1.55 10.80 -7.82
N ALA A 99 -1.86 11.96 -8.44
CA ALA A 99 -3.16 12.19 -9.05
C ALA A 99 -3.40 11.25 -10.24
N SER A 100 -2.36 10.98 -11.04
CA SER A 100 -2.47 10.05 -12.18
C SER A 100 -2.71 8.61 -11.74
N LEU A 101 -2.05 8.18 -10.65
CA LEU A 101 -2.22 6.84 -10.07
C LEU A 101 -3.63 6.60 -9.52
N ARG A 102 -4.32 7.65 -9.06
CA ARG A 102 -5.74 7.55 -8.65
C ARG A 102 -6.69 7.26 -9.81
N VAL A 103 -6.29 7.60 -11.02
CA VAL A 103 -7.07 7.34 -12.23
C VAL A 103 -6.75 5.96 -12.80
N SER A 104 -5.48 5.58 -12.86
CA SER A 104 -5.04 4.31 -13.42
C SER A 104 -3.68 3.89 -12.89
N PHE A 105 -3.51 2.58 -12.66
CA PHE A 105 -2.21 1.97 -12.37
C PHE A 105 -1.50 1.45 -13.64
N ASP A 106 -2.11 1.61 -14.81
CA ASP A 106 -1.50 1.25 -16.08
C ASP A 106 -0.74 2.44 -16.69
N GLY A 107 0.38 2.15 -17.36
CA GLY A 107 1.17 3.18 -18.05
C GLY A 107 2.03 4.05 -17.13
N ILE A 108 2.30 3.59 -15.90
CA ILE A 108 3.21 4.26 -14.96
C ILE A 108 4.59 4.37 -15.58
N ASP A 109 5.17 5.58 -15.58
CA ASP A 109 6.56 5.77 -15.97
C ASP A 109 7.48 5.27 -14.84
N PRO A 110 8.22 4.15 -15.05
CA PRO A 110 9.04 3.56 -14.00
C PRO A 110 10.24 4.46 -13.62
N ALA A 111 10.73 5.30 -14.54
CA ALA A 111 11.81 6.23 -14.24
C ALA A 111 11.33 7.35 -13.34
N LEU A 112 10.13 7.89 -13.61
CA LEU A 112 9.51 8.90 -12.75
C LEU A 112 9.11 8.31 -11.38
N ALA A 113 8.58 7.09 -11.34
CA ALA A 113 8.28 6.40 -10.08
C ALA A 113 9.55 6.23 -9.22
N ALA A 114 10.66 5.79 -9.83
CA ALA A 114 11.95 5.67 -9.19
C ALA A 114 12.50 7.03 -8.72
N ASP A 115 12.38 8.09 -9.53
CA ASP A 115 12.76 9.46 -9.15
C ASP A 115 11.97 9.95 -7.94
N LEU A 116 10.68 9.62 -7.88
CA LEU A 116 9.75 10.04 -6.82
C LEU A 116 9.72 9.09 -5.62
N TRP A 117 10.53 8.04 -5.64
CA TRP A 117 10.61 7.01 -4.60
C TRP A 117 9.24 6.37 -4.33
N ALA A 118 8.43 6.20 -5.37
CA ALA A 118 7.17 5.50 -5.31
C ALA A 118 7.39 3.97 -5.41
N ASP A 119 6.56 3.20 -4.74
CA ASP A 119 6.54 1.73 -4.86
C ASP A 119 5.35 1.33 -5.73
N THR A 120 5.57 1.28 -7.04
CA THR A 120 4.52 1.04 -8.04
C THR A 120 4.66 -0.30 -8.75
N ASP A 121 5.70 -1.10 -8.45
CA ASP A 121 6.06 -2.29 -9.23
C ASP A 121 4.93 -3.34 -9.29
N CYS A 122 4.12 -3.41 -8.23
CA CYS A 122 3.04 -4.37 -8.10
C CYS A 122 1.65 -3.81 -8.43
N LEU A 123 1.55 -2.53 -8.80
CA LEU A 123 0.26 -1.88 -9.08
C LEU A 123 -0.32 -2.14 -10.48
N PRO A 124 0.46 -2.30 -11.57
CA PRO A 124 -0.10 -2.51 -12.90
C PRO A 124 -1.08 -3.69 -12.98
N GLY A 125 -2.20 -3.48 -13.67
CA GLY A 125 -3.28 -4.47 -13.79
C GLY A 125 -4.29 -4.49 -12.63
N LEU A 126 -4.08 -3.73 -11.55
CA LEU A 126 -5.15 -3.47 -10.58
C LEU A 126 -6.25 -2.59 -11.20
N PRO A 127 -7.53 -2.79 -10.81
CA PRO A 127 -8.59 -1.85 -11.16
C PRO A 127 -8.31 -0.46 -10.58
N SER A 128 -8.98 0.57 -11.12
CA SER A 128 -8.75 1.94 -10.68
C SER A 128 -9.18 2.16 -9.23
N LEU A 129 -8.59 3.15 -8.54
CA LEU A 129 -9.02 3.52 -7.19
C LEU A 129 -10.46 4.07 -7.15
N ALA A 130 -10.99 4.56 -8.27
CA ALA A 130 -12.37 4.99 -8.39
C ALA A 130 -13.38 3.83 -8.31
N GLU A 131 -12.93 2.59 -8.57
CA GLU A 131 -13.72 1.36 -8.47
C GLU A 131 -13.51 0.64 -7.13
N ALA A 132 -12.63 1.17 -6.27
CA ALA A 132 -12.29 0.59 -4.98
C ALA A 132 -13.12 1.18 -3.85
N GLU A 133 -13.27 0.42 -2.76
CA GLU A 133 -13.55 1.01 -1.46
C GLU A 133 -12.23 1.51 -0.86
N VAL A 134 -12.02 2.83 -0.87
CA VAL A 134 -10.82 3.48 -0.32
C VAL A 134 -11.08 3.91 1.13
N THR A 135 -10.37 3.29 2.07
CA THR A 135 -10.50 3.56 3.51
C THR A 135 -9.38 4.42 4.07
N TYR A 136 -8.28 4.58 3.31
CA TYR A 136 -7.21 5.51 3.62
C TYR A 136 -6.64 6.09 2.31
N ASP A 137 -6.52 7.41 2.25
CA ASP A 137 -5.86 8.15 1.17
C ASP A 137 -5.27 9.45 1.73
N ASP A 138 -4.01 9.41 2.14
CA ASP A 138 -3.32 10.58 2.70
C ASP A 138 -1.80 10.46 2.60
N ALA A 139 -1.09 11.58 2.78
CA ALA A 139 0.35 11.69 2.78
C ALA A 139 0.93 12.36 4.05
N PRO A 140 0.65 11.84 5.26
CA PRO A 140 0.97 12.51 6.52
C PRO A 140 2.48 12.75 6.73
N TYR A 141 3.32 11.91 6.12
CA TYR A 141 4.78 11.99 6.16
C TYR A 141 5.39 12.44 4.83
N GLY A 142 4.57 13.04 3.96
CA GLY A 142 4.97 13.35 2.59
C GLY A 142 5.13 12.12 1.69
N VAL A 143 4.61 10.97 2.12
CA VAL A 143 4.51 9.74 1.32
C VAL A 143 3.06 9.39 1.12
N GLN A 144 2.62 9.26 -0.13
CA GLN A 144 1.24 8.96 -0.45
C GLN A 144 0.91 7.49 -0.15
N TYR A 145 0.02 7.28 0.82
CA TYR A 145 -0.47 5.96 1.20
C TYR A 145 -1.91 5.76 0.76
N TRP A 146 -2.22 4.53 0.33
CA TRP A 146 -3.58 4.09 0.03
C TRP A 146 -3.88 2.81 0.77
N VAL A 147 -5.10 2.70 1.31
CA VAL A 147 -5.71 1.43 1.68
C VAL A 147 -7.01 1.31 0.92
N ALA A 148 -7.09 0.30 0.07
CA ALA A 148 -8.20 0.13 -0.85
C ALA A 148 -8.55 -1.35 -1.04
N THR A 149 -9.84 -1.66 -1.21
CA THR A 149 -10.31 -3.02 -1.49
C THR A 149 -11.21 -3.07 -2.72
N TRP A 150 -11.10 -4.17 -3.48
CA TRP A 150 -11.98 -4.48 -4.60
C TRP A 150 -12.62 -5.85 -4.42
N ASP A 151 -13.94 -5.88 -4.58
CA ASP A 151 -14.69 -7.12 -4.75
C ASP A 151 -14.46 -7.63 -6.18
N VAL A 152 -13.65 -8.68 -6.31
CA VAL A 152 -13.56 -9.43 -7.57
C VAL A 152 -14.75 -10.37 -7.64
N ALA A 153 -15.66 -10.09 -8.57
CA ALA A 153 -16.83 -10.91 -8.90
C ALA A 153 -16.45 -12.20 -9.62
#